data_AF-A0A0Q8V047-F1
#
_entry.id   AF-A0A0Q8V047-F1
#
_cell.length_a   1.000
_cell.length_b   1.000
_cell.length_c   1.000
_cell.angle_alpha   90.00
_cell.angle_beta   90.00
_cell.angle_gamma   90.00
#
_symmetry.space_group_name_H-M   'P 1'
#
loop_
_entity.id
_entity.type
_entity.pdbx_description
1 polymer ?
#
loop_
_entity_poly.entity_id
_entity_poly.type
_entity_poly.pdbx_seq_one_letter_code
_entity_poly.pdbx_strand_id
1 'polypeptide(L)'
;MIRPPTSGIALPDTRGAVAQSWFVGYCVAGGLFVVAAATTLVLYPITLTSRAFTAIFLSMAATLLFAVASLVCLAIWQSHLSATRTELADALLRAGYHGVDAKRLLGRAAARAAVPASAASPPAGVGVTLRLRRERDDQGRRWLLVDAAPEAGQAD
;
A
#
# COMPACT_ATOMS: atom_id res chain seq x y z
N MET A 1 -9.64 22.70 -28.32
CA MET A 1 -10.11 22.61 -26.91
C MET A 1 -10.23 21.15 -26.55
N ILE A 2 -9.29 20.61 -25.77
CA ILE A 2 -9.38 19.25 -25.22
C ILE A 2 -10.29 19.36 -24.00
N ARG A 3 -11.52 18.84 -24.09
CA ARG A 3 -12.41 18.76 -22.92
C ARG A 3 -11.80 17.75 -21.95
N PRO A 4 -11.66 18.09 -20.66
CA PRO A 4 -11.22 17.11 -19.68
C PRO A 4 -12.24 15.95 -19.67
N PRO A 5 -11.78 14.70 -19.58
CA PRO A 5 -12.68 13.57 -19.44
C PRO A 5 -13.46 13.74 -18.14
N THR A 6 -14.79 13.80 -18.22
CA THR A 6 -15.69 13.86 -17.06
C THR A 6 -16.07 12.47 -16.55
N SER A 7 -15.65 11.40 -17.25
CA SER A 7 -15.96 10.02 -16.91
C SER A 7 -14.97 9.46 -15.90
N GLY A 8 -15.49 8.84 -14.83
CA GLY A 8 -14.67 8.08 -13.89
C GLY A 8 -14.01 6.86 -14.54
N ILE A 9 -12.85 6.46 -14.02
CA ILE A 9 -12.11 5.27 -14.49
C ILE A 9 -12.34 4.15 -13.49
N ALA A 10 -12.70 2.95 -13.96
CA ALA A 10 -12.75 1.75 -13.14
C ALA A 10 -11.60 0.81 -13.51
N LEU A 11 -10.78 0.44 -12.53
CA LEU A 11 -9.76 -0.60 -12.65
C LEU A 11 -10.09 -1.79 -11.74
N PRO A 12 -9.88 -3.04 -12.19
CA PRO A 12 -10.04 -4.20 -11.33
C PRO A 12 -8.96 -4.22 -10.24
N ASP A 13 -9.35 -4.27 -8.96
CA ASP A 13 -8.44 -4.36 -7.81
C ASP A 13 -8.14 -5.83 -7.49
N THR A 14 -7.43 -6.50 -8.40
CA THR A 14 -7.08 -7.93 -8.24
C THR A 14 -6.01 -8.16 -7.18
N ARG A 15 -5.17 -7.15 -6.90
CA ARG A 15 -3.98 -7.28 -6.05
C ARG A 15 -4.10 -6.62 -4.69
N GLY A 16 -5.05 -5.71 -4.48
CA GLY A 16 -5.15 -4.96 -3.22
C GLY A 16 -5.44 -5.81 -1.99
N ALA A 17 -6.28 -6.84 -2.12
CA ALA A 17 -6.56 -7.79 -1.04
C ALA A 17 -5.34 -8.63 -0.67
N VAL A 18 -4.63 -9.12 -1.68
CA VAL A 18 -3.42 -9.95 -1.53
C VAL A 18 -2.28 -9.12 -0.95
N ALA A 19 -2.06 -7.90 -1.45
CA ALA A 19 -1.08 -6.99 -0.88
C ALA A 19 -1.34 -6.70 0.61
N GLN A 20 -2.61 -6.56 1.01
CA GLN A 20 -2.98 -6.33 2.41
C GLN A 20 -2.71 -7.55 3.28
N SER A 21 -2.96 -8.78 2.80
CA SER A 21 -2.61 -9.99 3.58
C SER A 21 -1.11 -10.13 3.78
N TRP A 22 -0.29 -9.78 2.79
CA TRP A 22 1.17 -9.78 2.93
C TRP A 22 1.67 -8.71 3.90
N PHE A 23 1.03 -7.53 3.93
CA PHE A 23 1.33 -6.51 4.93
C PHE A 23 1.00 -6.99 6.36
N VAL A 24 -0.16 -7.62 6.56
CA VAL A 24 -0.51 -8.21 7.87
C VAL A 24 0.50 -9.31 8.24
N GLY A 25 0.87 -10.17 7.29
CA GLY A 25 1.91 -11.18 7.48
C GLY A 25 3.25 -10.58 7.90
N TYR A 26 3.67 -9.48 7.25
CA TYR A 26 4.85 -8.71 7.62
C TYR A 26 4.75 -8.16 9.06
N CYS A 27 3.63 -7.54 9.44
CA CYS A 27 3.44 -7.01 10.79
C CYS A 27 3.47 -8.11 11.86
N VAL A 28 2.84 -9.25 11.61
CA VAL A 28 2.83 -10.39 12.55
C VAL A 28 4.22 -11.01 12.66
N ALA A 29 4.88 -11.32 11.54
CA ALA A 29 6.22 -11.90 11.54
C ALA A 29 7.25 -10.93 12.14
N GLY A 30 7.16 -9.63 11.83
CA GLY A 30 7.97 -8.58 12.43
C GLY A 30 7.75 -8.44 13.93
N GLY A 31 6.49 -8.52 14.40
CA GLY A 31 6.18 -8.53 15.83
C GLY A 31 6.78 -9.74 16.55
N LEU A 32 6.64 -10.93 15.98
CA LEU A 32 7.25 -12.16 16.51
C LEU A 32 8.79 -12.08 16.53
N PHE A 33 9.40 -11.46 15.52
CA PHE A 33 10.83 -11.18 15.52
C PHE A 33 11.24 -10.28 16.70
N VAL A 34 10.51 -9.20 16.96
CA VAL A 34 10.80 -8.28 18.08
C VAL A 34 10.66 -9.00 19.43
N VAL A 35 9.59 -9.78 19.61
CA VAL A 35 9.38 -10.58 20.83
C VAL A 35 10.49 -11.61 21.00
N ALA A 36 10.86 -12.33 19.94
CA ALA A 36 11.95 -13.29 19.98
C ALA A 36 13.29 -12.61 20.30
N ALA A 37 13.59 -11.45 19.71
CA ALA A 37 14.81 -10.69 19.97
C ALA A 37 14.89 -10.19 21.42
N ALA A 38 13.78 -9.67 21.94
CA ALA A 38 13.67 -9.28 23.35
C ALA A 38 13.86 -10.49 24.28
N THR A 39 13.30 -11.64 23.93
CA THR A 39 13.45 -12.88 24.69
C THR A 39 14.92 -13.34 24.71
N THR A 40 15.61 -13.31 23.56
CA THR A 40 17.04 -13.62 23.47
C THR A 40 17.87 -12.68 24.34
N LEU A 41 17.54 -11.38 24.37
CA LEU A 41 18.22 -10.38 25.21
C LEU A 41 18.08 -10.69 26.72
N VAL A 42 16.88 -11.11 27.15
CA VAL A 42 16.59 -11.48 28.55
C VAL A 42 17.25 -12.80 28.95
N LEU A 43 17.31 -13.77 28.03
CA LEU A 43 17.92 -15.08 28.28
C LEU A 43 19.45 -15.04 28.30
N TYR A 44 20.07 -14.09 27.59
CA TYR A 44 21.52 -13.94 27.52
C TYR A 44 22.23 -13.90 28.90
N PRO A 45 21.84 -13.04 29.87
CA PRO A 45 22.47 -13.04 31.20
C PRO A 45 22.19 -14.32 32.01
N ILE A 46 21.04 -14.96 31.83
CA ILE A 46 20.65 -16.20 32.53
C ILE A 46 21.53 -17.37 32.08
N THR A 47 22.01 -17.35 30.85
CA THR A 47 22.89 -18.40 30.32
C THR A 47 24.37 -18.23 30.66
N LEU A 48 24.78 -17.04 31.11
CA LEU A 48 26.09 -16.87 31.75
C LEU A 48 26.15 -17.59 33.10
N THR A 49 24.99 -17.84 33.72
CA THR A 49 24.86 -18.49 35.04
C THR A 49 24.32 -19.92 34.97
N SER A 50 23.75 -20.36 33.84
CA SER A 50 23.14 -21.68 33.67
C SER A 50 23.56 -22.36 32.36
N ARG A 51 23.55 -23.71 32.32
CA ARG A 51 23.84 -24.52 31.10
C ARG A 51 22.74 -24.43 30.03
N ALA A 52 21.90 -23.39 30.01
CA ALA A 52 20.75 -23.23 29.11
C ALA A 52 21.13 -22.82 27.67
N PHE A 53 22.27 -23.32 27.17
CA PHE A 53 22.84 -22.96 25.87
C PHE A 53 21.89 -23.31 24.70
N THR A 54 21.16 -24.43 24.83
CA THR A 54 20.17 -24.87 23.83
C THR A 54 18.99 -23.90 23.69
N ALA A 55 18.56 -23.25 24.78
CA ALA A 55 17.48 -22.28 24.75
C ALA A 55 17.88 -21.00 23.98
N ILE A 56 19.13 -20.54 24.13
CA ILE A 56 19.64 -19.41 23.33
C ILE A 56 19.68 -19.78 21.86
N PHE A 57 20.25 -20.94 21.52
CA PHE A 57 20.36 -21.37 20.12
C PHE A 57 18.99 -21.46 19.46
N LEU A 58 18.00 -22.03 20.17
CA LEU A 58 16.62 -22.11 19.70
C LEU A 58 16.02 -20.71 19.52
N SER A 59 16.23 -19.81 20.48
CA SER A 59 15.74 -18.42 20.39
C SER A 59 16.38 -17.66 19.23
N MET A 60 17.71 -17.80 19.03
CA MET A 60 18.44 -17.19 17.91
C MET A 60 17.92 -17.71 16.57
N ALA A 61 17.75 -19.03 16.44
CA ALA A 61 17.17 -19.64 15.25
C ALA A 61 15.74 -19.14 14.97
N ALA A 62 14.92 -18.99 16.01
CA ALA A 62 13.57 -18.44 15.89
C ALA A 62 13.60 -16.96 15.44
N THR A 63 14.45 -16.11 16.03
CA THR A 63 14.64 -14.73 15.54
C THR A 63 15.05 -14.68 14.09
N LEU A 64 16.03 -15.49 13.68
CA LEU A 64 16.50 -15.52 12.30
C LEU A 64 15.36 -15.92 11.35
N LEU A 65 14.60 -16.95 11.71
CA LEU A 65 13.46 -17.42 10.91
C LEU A 65 12.37 -16.35 10.78
N PHE A 66 11.98 -15.68 11.87
CA PHE A 66 11.00 -14.60 11.82
C PHE A 66 11.52 -13.36 11.08
N ALA A 67 12.81 -13.06 11.16
CA ALA A 67 13.43 -11.99 10.39
C ALA A 67 13.36 -12.27 8.88
N VAL A 68 13.74 -13.48 8.45
CA VAL A 68 13.66 -13.89 7.05
C VAL A 68 12.21 -13.89 6.56
N ALA A 69 11.29 -14.46 7.33
CA ALA A 69 9.87 -14.46 6.98
C ALA A 69 9.29 -13.04 6.84
N SER A 70 9.68 -12.13 7.74
CA SER A 70 9.30 -10.71 7.68
C SER A 70 9.84 -10.04 6.41
N LEU A 71 11.11 -10.25 6.08
CA LEU A 71 11.72 -9.72 4.85
C LEU A 71 11.04 -10.25 3.58
N VAL A 72 10.71 -11.54 3.52
CA VAL A 72 9.99 -12.14 2.40
C VAL A 72 8.61 -11.50 2.24
N CYS A 73 7.86 -11.36 3.35
CA CYS A 73 6.54 -10.71 3.31
C CYS A 73 6.64 -9.24 2.85
N LEU A 74 7.65 -8.52 3.32
CA LEU A 74 7.91 -7.14 2.90
C LEU A 74 8.22 -7.04 1.40
N ALA A 75 9.09 -7.91 0.88
CA ALA A 75 9.46 -7.94 -0.53
C ALA A 75 8.25 -8.21 -1.44
N ILE A 76 7.41 -9.18 -1.07
CA ILE A 76 6.20 -9.52 -1.82
C ILE A 76 5.17 -8.38 -1.74
N TRP A 77 5.01 -7.75 -0.57
CA TRP A 77 4.11 -6.61 -0.43
C TRP A 77 4.56 -5.42 -1.32
N GLN A 78 5.85 -5.11 -1.35
CA GLN A 78 6.41 -4.04 -2.18
C GLN A 78 6.23 -4.32 -3.68
N SER A 79 6.40 -5.58 -4.12
CA SER A 79 6.22 -5.94 -5.53
C SER A 79 4.76 -5.80 -6.00
N HIS A 80 3.79 -6.15 -5.15
CA HIS A 80 2.38 -5.94 -5.47
C HIS A 80 2.01 -4.45 -5.49
N LEU A 81 2.57 -3.65 -4.58
CA LEU A 81 2.34 -2.19 -4.55
C LEU A 81 2.92 -1.48 -5.77
N SER A 82 4.14 -1.84 -6.20
CA SER A 82 4.77 -1.24 -7.37
C SER A 82 3.98 -1.57 -8.64
N ALA A 83 3.57 -2.82 -8.81
CA ALA A 83 2.79 -3.25 -9.98
C ALA A 83 1.39 -2.59 -10.04
N THR A 84 0.76 -2.35 -8.89
CA THR A 84 -0.53 -1.62 -8.83
C THR A 84 -0.34 -0.14 -9.19
N ARG A 85 0.79 0.48 -8.81
CA ARG A 85 1.09 1.88 -9.17
C ARG A 85 1.31 2.06 -10.66
N THR A 86 2.01 1.15 -11.32
CA THR A 86 2.24 1.22 -12.77
C THR A 86 0.94 1.03 -13.54
N GLU A 87 0.09 0.07 -13.16
CA GLU A 87 -1.22 -0.13 -13.80
C GLU A 87 -2.13 1.09 -13.65
N LEU A 88 -2.15 1.72 -12.47
CA LEU A 88 -2.91 2.94 -12.24
C LEU A 88 -2.36 4.12 -13.05
N ALA A 89 -1.04 4.28 -13.13
CA ALA A 89 -0.41 5.34 -13.93
C ALA A 89 -0.75 5.18 -15.42
N ASP A 90 -0.65 3.97 -15.95
CA ASP A 90 -1.00 3.67 -17.35
C ASP A 90 -2.47 3.94 -17.65
N ALA A 91 -3.38 3.59 -16.73
CA ALA A 91 -4.81 3.86 -16.91
C ALA A 91 -5.14 5.35 -16.84
N LEU A 92 -4.50 6.12 -15.94
CA LEU A 92 -4.64 7.57 -15.86
C LEU A 92 -4.14 8.25 -17.15
N LEU A 93 -3.01 7.78 -17.70
CA LEU A 93 -2.48 8.28 -18.97
C LEU A 93 -3.41 7.97 -20.14
N ARG A 94 -3.95 6.75 -20.23
CA ARG A 94 -4.94 6.38 -21.27
C ARG A 94 -6.22 7.19 -21.18
N ALA A 95 -6.62 7.55 -19.97
CA ALA A 95 -7.78 8.40 -19.73
C ALA A 95 -7.48 9.89 -19.90
N GLY A 96 -6.26 10.30 -20.27
CA GLY A 96 -5.92 11.71 -20.54
C GLY A 96 -5.64 12.56 -19.30
N TYR A 97 -5.51 11.96 -18.11
CA TYR A 97 -5.10 12.65 -16.88
C TYR A 97 -3.57 12.77 -16.82
N HIS A 98 -3.02 13.69 -17.61
CA HIS A 98 -1.59 13.97 -17.65
C HIS A 98 -1.15 14.77 -16.40
N GLY A 99 -0.03 14.38 -15.78
CA GLY A 99 0.55 15.08 -14.61
C GLY A 99 0.07 14.61 -13.24
N VAL A 100 -0.89 13.68 -13.18
CA VAL A 100 -1.41 13.14 -11.92
C VAL A 100 -0.48 12.05 -11.37
N ASP A 101 0.11 12.30 -10.20
CA ASP A 101 0.98 11.33 -9.52
C ASP A 101 0.15 10.19 -8.90
N ALA A 102 0.16 9.02 -9.57
CA ALA A 102 -0.50 7.80 -9.12
C ALA A 102 -0.09 7.37 -7.70
N LYS A 103 1.15 7.67 -7.28
CA LYS A 103 1.63 7.37 -5.92
C LYS A 103 0.90 8.21 -4.87
N ARG A 104 0.67 9.50 -5.15
CA ARG A 104 -0.07 10.42 -4.26
C ARG A 104 -1.54 10.05 -4.19
N LEU A 105 -2.15 9.65 -5.30
CA LEU A 105 -3.53 9.14 -5.33
C LEU A 105 -3.71 7.89 -4.47
N LEU A 106 -2.87 6.87 -4.65
CA LEU A 106 -2.92 5.64 -3.86
C LEU A 106 -2.66 5.89 -2.36
N GLY A 107 -1.70 6.77 -2.04
CA GLY A 107 -1.35 7.10 -0.65
C GLY A 107 -2.47 7.82 0.11
N ARG A 108 -3.17 8.75 -0.54
CA ARG A 108 -4.28 9.49 0.10
C ARG A 108 -5.61 8.72 0.08
N ALA A 109 -5.79 7.81 -0.87
CA ALA A 109 -6.92 6.87 -0.84
C ALA A 109 -6.90 5.96 0.39
N ALA A 110 -5.71 5.51 0.81
CA ALA A 110 -5.54 4.79 2.07
C ALA A 110 -5.94 5.65 3.28
N ALA A 111 -5.81 6.97 3.18
CA ALA A 111 -6.23 7.95 4.20
C ALA A 111 -7.67 8.48 4.01
N ARG A 112 -8.46 7.96 3.05
CA ARG A 112 -9.80 8.47 2.66
C ARG A 112 -9.85 9.97 2.31
N ALA A 113 -8.71 10.58 1.96
CA ALA A 113 -8.62 12.00 1.65
C ALA A 113 -8.73 12.24 0.14
N ALA A 114 -9.55 13.22 -0.27
CA ALA A 114 -9.68 13.64 -1.66
C ALA A 114 -8.34 14.21 -2.18
N VAL A 115 -7.99 13.94 -3.43
CA VAL A 115 -6.77 14.49 -4.06
C VAL A 115 -7.17 15.54 -5.08
N PRO A 116 -6.84 16.82 -4.84
CA PRO A 116 -6.94 17.81 -5.92
C PRO A 116 -5.91 17.43 -6.99
N ALA A 117 -6.31 17.44 -8.28
CA ALA A 117 -5.39 17.17 -9.40
C ALA A 117 -4.23 18.20 -9.51
N SER A 118 -4.24 19.24 -8.67
CA SER A 118 -3.31 20.37 -8.61
C SER A 118 -1.87 20.06 -8.11
N ALA A 119 -1.51 18.83 -7.74
CA ALA A 119 -0.27 18.58 -6.99
C ALA A 119 1.03 18.49 -7.81
N ALA A 120 1.00 18.67 -9.14
CA ALA A 120 2.18 18.98 -9.95
C ALA A 120 1.74 19.74 -11.21
N SER A 121 2.12 21.02 -11.31
CA SER A 121 2.01 21.95 -12.45
C SER A 121 0.92 21.69 -13.51
N PRO A 122 -0.11 22.55 -13.63
CA PRO A 122 -1.18 22.35 -14.59
C PRO A 122 -0.69 22.65 -16.02
N PRO A 123 -0.99 21.82 -17.05
CA PRO A 123 -1.43 22.41 -18.29
C PRO A 123 -2.83 22.98 -18.03
N ALA A 124 -2.98 24.29 -18.25
CA ALA A 124 -4.17 25.07 -17.99
C ALA A 124 -5.49 24.32 -18.31
N GLY A 125 -6.38 24.21 -17.32
CA GLY A 125 -7.82 23.97 -17.57
C GLY A 125 -8.53 22.83 -16.84
N VAL A 126 -7.91 22.14 -15.87
CA VAL A 126 -8.56 20.98 -15.22
C VAL A 126 -8.92 21.27 -13.75
N GLY A 127 -10.06 21.94 -13.53
CA GLY A 127 -10.69 22.13 -12.20
C GLY A 127 -11.40 20.86 -11.71
N VAL A 128 -10.68 19.73 -11.65
CA VAL A 128 -11.24 18.41 -11.30
C VAL A 128 -10.45 17.81 -10.14
N THR A 129 -11.14 17.49 -9.05
CA THR A 129 -10.62 16.64 -7.97
C THR A 129 -10.79 15.17 -8.34
N LEU A 130 -9.74 14.37 -8.13
CA LEU A 130 -9.79 12.94 -8.34
C LEU A 130 -9.93 12.25 -6.98
N ARG A 131 -11.00 11.47 -6.83
CA ARG A 131 -11.24 10.66 -5.63
C ARG A 131 -11.13 9.19 -5.99
N LEU A 132 -10.19 8.51 -5.34
CA LEU A 132 -10.04 7.07 -5.49
C LEU A 132 -10.93 6.37 -4.47
N ARG A 133 -11.88 5.56 -4.94
CA ARG A 133 -12.79 4.75 -4.13
C ARG A 133 -12.54 3.28 -4.43
N ARG A 134 -12.60 2.44 -3.39
CA ARG A 134 -12.62 0.99 -3.56
C ARG A 134 -14.04 0.49 -3.37
N GLU A 135 -14.58 -0.21 -4.36
CA GLU A 135 -15.93 -0.74 -4.33
C GLU A 135 -15.92 -2.23 -4.65
N ARG A 136 -16.98 -2.93 -4.26
CA ARG A 136 -17.22 -4.30 -4.68
C ARG A 136 -18.43 -4.31 -5.61
N ASP A 137 -18.26 -5.01 -6.72
CA ASP A 137 -19.34 -5.32 -7.65
C ASP A 137 -20.28 -6.37 -7.05
N ASP A 138 -21.44 -6.59 -7.67
CA ASP A 138 -22.48 -7.54 -7.25
C ASP A 138 -21.95 -8.98 -7.21
N GLN A 139 -20.91 -9.27 -8.00
CA GLN A 139 -20.18 -10.54 -8.00
C GLN A 139 -19.08 -10.62 -6.91
N GLY A 140 -18.98 -9.63 -6.02
CA GLY A 140 -17.96 -9.55 -4.97
C GLY A 140 -16.56 -9.15 -5.45
N ARG A 141 -16.39 -8.86 -6.75
CA ARG A 141 -15.11 -8.42 -7.34
C ARG A 141 -14.77 -7.02 -6.86
N ARG A 142 -13.51 -6.80 -6.49
CA ARG A 142 -13.05 -5.49 -6.01
C ARG A 142 -12.62 -4.61 -7.18
N TRP A 143 -13.01 -3.35 -7.13
CA TRP A 143 -12.71 -2.35 -8.13
C TRP A 143 -12.14 -1.09 -7.48
N LEU A 144 -11.17 -0.48 -8.17
CA LEU A 144 -10.63 0.84 -7.91
C LEU A 144 -11.33 1.81 -8.86
N LEU A 145 -12.21 2.63 -8.31
CA LEU A 145 -12.92 3.68 -9.02
C LEU A 145 -12.17 4.99 -8.82
N VAL A 146 -11.93 5.72 -9.90
CA VAL A 146 -11.37 7.07 -9.88
C VAL A 146 -12.48 8.01 -10.32
N ASP A 147 -13.13 8.65 -9.35
CA ASP A 147 -14.19 9.62 -9.60
C ASP A 147 -13.56 10.99 -9.88
N ALA A 148 -13.94 11.59 -10.99
CA ALA A 148 -13.63 12.96 -11.34
C ALA A 148 -14.77 13.86 -10.85
N ALA A 149 -14.55 14.59 -9.75
CA ALA A 149 -15.51 15.57 -9.25
C ALA A 149 -15.01 16.99 -9.58
N PRO A 150 -15.86 17.88 -10.13
CA PRO A 150 -15.49 19.28 -10.32
C PRO A 150 -15.08 19.89 -8.96
N GLU A 151 -14.03 20.72 -8.94
CA GLU A 151 -13.64 21.44 -7.73
C GLU A 151 -14.82 22.29 -7.24
N ALA A 152 -15.26 22.03 -6.01
CA ALA A 152 -16.34 22.78 -5.36
C ALA A 152 -15.90 24.24 -5.20
N GLY A 153 -16.41 25.09 -6.09
CA GLY A 153 -15.93 26.46 -6.29
C GLY A 153 -16.05 26.93 -7.74
N GLN A 154 -16.36 26.03 -8.67
CA GLN A 154 -16.59 26.33 -10.08
C GLN A 154 -18.03 25.98 -10.50
N ALA A 155 -18.99 26.42 -9.69
CA ALA A 155 -20.38 26.64 -10.11
C ALA A 155 -20.56 28.16 -10.12
N ASP A 156 -21.04 28.67 -11.25
CA ASP A 156 -21.17 30.08 -11.63
C ASP A 156 -21.64 31.04 -10.52
#